data_AF-C3PK21-F1
#
_entry.id   AF-C3PK21-F1
#
_cell.length_a   1.000
_cell.length_b   1.000
_cell.length_c   1.000
_cell.angle_alpha   90.00
_cell.angle_beta   90.00
_cell.angle_gamma   90.00
#
_symmetry.space_group_name_H-M   'P 1'
#
loop_
_entity.id
_entity.type
_entity.pdbx_description
1 polymer ?
#
loop_
_entity_poly.entity_id
_entity_poly.type
_entity_poly.pdbx_seq_one_letter_code
_entity_poly.pdbx_strand_id
1 'polypeptide(L)'
;MTNNNPWAPPSNEGPERPARSGSILIIALIVLLAVIAGVTWFLMSRSSSEPTEHEARFTQVAPTSAESGSTNSKTLTTSVETSTTKPVTSKNTSQDRCGAAAEEIRNDIPRPMTLLCNDEWLYLATENSSSFYLFTWGGAEWTPYKNDGVDDTTSVKCWDADRLKADNAPTQITGDIPLCADSTENIEAQETCDGRYILIVDSLLVPYGESPQSEIDRVKSHYAEVNIMPGTACSSLRSEHEGKQVYAAYYDAGHSVDEVCKLKARYGGNARSLNNDADFSDPC
;
A
#
# COMPACT_ATOMS: atom_id res chain seq x y z
N MET A 1 -67.52 24.35 20.91
CA MET A 1 -66.52 23.96 19.90
C MET A 1 -65.20 23.77 20.64
N THR A 2 -64.82 22.50 20.84
CA THR A 2 -63.60 22.05 21.52
C THR A 2 -62.43 22.12 20.56
N ASN A 3 -61.32 22.75 20.97
CA ASN A 3 -60.06 22.71 20.22
C ASN A 3 -59.05 21.90 21.05
N ASN A 4 -58.85 20.64 20.66
CA ASN A 4 -57.85 19.74 21.24
C ASN A 4 -56.58 19.86 20.40
N ASN A 5 -55.48 20.31 21.01
CA ASN A 5 -54.15 20.22 20.41
C ASN A 5 -53.41 19.02 21.02
N PRO A 6 -53.15 17.95 20.26
CA PRO A 6 -52.44 16.78 20.73
C PRO A 6 -50.96 16.93 20.33
N TRP A 7 -50.10 17.20 21.32
CA TRP A 7 -48.66 16.86 21.38
C TRP A 7 -47.95 17.87 22.30
N ALA A 8 -48.02 17.59 23.60
CA ALA A 8 -47.06 18.07 24.58
C ALA A 8 -46.35 16.82 25.15
N PRO A 9 -45.02 16.73 25.10
CA PRO A 9 -44.31 15.58 25.65
C PRO A 9 -44.33 15.63 27.20
N PRO A 10 -44.42 14.47 27.88
CA PRO A 10 -44.54 14.41 29.33
C PRO A 10 -43.22 14.74 30.04
N SER A 11 -43.31 15.62 31.04
CA SER A 11 -42.31 15.84 32.08
C SER A 11 -42.24 14.61 32.99
N ASN A 12 -41.15 13.86 32.91
CA ASN A 12 -40.84 12.83 33.91
C ASN A 12 -39.68 13.30 34.77
N GLU A 13 -40.05 13.75 35.98
CA GLU A 13 -39.15 13.88 37.12
C GLU A 13 -38.67 12.49 37.54
N GLY A 14 -37.36 12.26 37.46
CA GLY A 14 -36.67 11.10 38.00
C GLY A 14 -35.85 11.49 39.25
N PRO A 15 -35.60 10.55 40.18
CA PRO A 15 -35.44 10.86 41.60
C PRO A 15 -34.07 11.47 41.98
N GLU A 16 -34.13 12.23 43.08
CA GLU A 16 -33.04 12.93 43.75
C GLU A 16 -31.81 12.03 44.04
N ARG A 17 -30.62 12.59 43.78
CA ARG A 17 -29.32 11.98 44.13
C ARG A 17 -29.10 12.06 45.65
N PRO A 18 -28.77 10.96 46.35
CA PRO A 18 -28.26 11.05 47.71
C PRO A 18 -26.81 11.55 47.71
N ALA A 19 -26.54 12.50 48.61
CA ALA A 19 -25.22 13.07 48.87
C ALA A 19 -24.47 12.28 49.97
N ARG A 20 -23.12 12.33 49.91
CA ARG A 20 -22.06 11.79 50.79
C ARG A 20 -21.75 10.29 50.61
N SER A 21 -20.51 9.81 50.66
CA SER A 21 -19.27 10.30 51.29
C SER A 21 -18.02 9.88 50.49
N GLY A 22 -16.95 10.67 50.56
CA GLY A 22 -15.68 10.40 49.89
C GLY A 22 -14.99 9.12 50.38
N SER A 23 -14.44 8.35 49.43
CA SER A 23 -13.30 7.40 49.56
C SER A 23 -13.05 6.65 48.23
N ILE A 24 -13.04 7.35 47.08
CA ILE A 24 -12.73 6.73 45.75
C ILE A 24 -11.75 7.60 44.96
N LEU A 25 -10.79 8.25 45.64
CA LEU A 25 -9.67 8.96 45.01
C LEU A 25 -8.30 8.36 45.38
N ILE A 26 -8.25 7.30 46.18
CA ILE A 26 -6.99 6.70 46.66
C ILE A 26 -6.66 5.37 45.94
N ILE A 27 -7.64 4.69 45.33
CA ILE A 27 -7.38 3.41 44.62
C ILE A 27 -6.82 3.65 43.21
N ALA A 28 -7.19 4.74 42.53
CA ALA A 28 -6.69 5.06 41.19
C ALA A 28 -5.19 5.46 41.17
N LEU A 29 -4.65 5.94 42.30
CA LEU A 29 -3.25 6.39 42.40
C LEU A 29 -2.29 5.24 42.80
N ILE A 30 -2.78 4.22 43.52
CA ILE A 30 -1.98 3.03 43.90
C ILE A 30 -1.82 2.07 42.70
N VAL A 31 -2.82 1.95 41.82
CA VAL A 31 -2.70 1.11 40.62
C VAL A 31 -1.74 1.74 39.58
N LEU A 32 -1.68 3.06 39.49
CA LEU A 32 -0.76 3.75 38.57
C LEU A 32 0.71 3.60 38.99
N LEU A 33 1.02 3.56 40.29
CA LEU A 33 2.40 3.39 40.78
C LEU A 33 2.90 1.94 40.73
N ALA A 34 2.02 0.93 40.74
CA ALA A 34 2.41 -0.47 40.57
C ALA A 34 2.78 -0.81 39.11
N VAL A 35 2.23 -0.11 38.12
CA VAL A 35 2.56 -0.32 36.70
C VAL A 35 3.93 0.29 36.34
N ILE A 36 4.35 1.38 36.99
CA ILE A 36 5.63 2.04 36.70
C ILE A 36 6.83 1.28 37.30
N ALA A 37 6.65 0.55 38.41
CA ALA A 37 7.70 -0.28 39.01
C ALA A 37 7.91 -1.65 38.32
N GLY A 38 6.95 -2.13 37.53
CA GLY A 38 7.06 -3.39 36.78
C GLY A 38 7.79 -3.28 35.44
N VAL A 39 7.77 -2.10 34.80
CA VAL A 39 8.35 -1.90 33.46
C VAL A 39 9.87 -1.65 33.52
N THR A 40 10.40 -1.16 34.64
CA THR A 40 11.84 -0.87 34.77
C THR A 40 12.70 -2.09 35.11
N TRP A 41 12.12 -3.20 35.60
CA TRP A 41 12.90 -4.40 35.95
C TRP A 41 13.03 -5.41 34.79
N PHE A 42 12.16 -5.32 33.77
CA PHE A 42 12.19 -6.25 32.64
C PHE A 42 13.14 -5.84 31.50
N LEU A 43 13.54 -4.56 31.41
CA LEU A 43 14.47 -4.08 30.38
C LEU A 43 15.94 -4.05 30.83
N MET A 44 16.24 -4.42 32.08
CA MET A 44 17.60 -4.39 32.66
C MET A 44 18.10 -5.78 33.09
N SER A 45 17.62 -6.86 32.46
CA SER A 45 18.02 -8.25 32.79
C SER A 45 18.53 -9.06 31.60
N ARG A 46 18.88 -8.42 30.46
CA ARG A 46 19.48 -9.12 29.30
C ARG A 46 20.86 -8.64 28.87
N SER A 47 21.49 -7.71 29.61
CA SER A 47 22.90 -7.35 29.40
C SER A 47 23.77 -7.87 30.54
N SER A 48 24.41 -9.03 30.34
CA SER A 48 25.81 -9.32 30.70
C SER A 48 26.09 -10.82 30.68
N SER A 49 26.74 -11.29 29.61
CA SER A 49 27.76 -12.34 29.71
C SER A 49 28.66 -12.27 28.47
N GLU A 50 29.76 -11.52 28.56
CA GLU A 50 31.03 -11.77 27.85
C GLU A 50 31.95 -12.60 28.78
N PRO A 51 33.13 -13.10 28.36
CA PRO A 51 33.70 -13.25 27.01
C PRO A 51 34.24 -14.68 26.75
N THR A 52 34.56 -15.00 25.49
CA THR A 52 35.82 -15.73 25.22
C THR A 52 36.27 -15.43 23.80
N GLU A 53 37.48 -14.90 23.74
CA GLU A 53 38.24 -14.50 22.57
C GLU A 53 38.50 -15.70 21.66
N HIS A 54 38.39 -15.51 20.34
CA HIS A 54 39.41 -15.98 19.41
C HIS A 54 39.58 -14.98 18.27
N GLU A 55 40.82 -14.50 18.17
CA GLU A 55 41.40 -13.69 17.11
C GLU A 55 40.89 -14.01 15.70
N ALA A 56 40.53 -12.96 14.95
CA ALA A 56 40.90 -12.89 13.54
C ALA A 56 41.31 -11.43 13.24
N ARG A 57 42.59 -11.27 12.99
CA ARG A 57 43.29 -10.00 12.76
C ARG A 57 42.77 -9.28 11.53
N PHE A 58 42.66 -7.97 11.70
CA PHE A 58 42.69 -6.94 10.67
C PHE A 58 43.82 -7.20 9.64
N THR A 59 43.50 -7.10 8.35
CA THR A 59 44.47 -6.63 7.35
C THR A 59 43.77 -5.56 6.53
N GLN A 60 44.01 -4.30 6.91
CA GLN A 60 43.83 -3.16 6.03
C GLN A 60 44.82 -3.28 4.88
N VAL A 61 44.32 -3.23 3.64
CA VAL A 61 45.16 -2.93 2.48
C VAL A 61 45.02 -1.44 2.21
N ALA A 62 46.06 -0.68 2.55
CA ALA A 62 46.24 0.69 2.10
C ALA A 62 46.69 0.72 0.63
N PRO A 63 46.38 1.78 -0.14
CA PRO A 63 46.85 1.94 -1.50
C PRO A 63 48.31 2.42 -1.54
N THR A 64 49.14 1.75 -2.34
CA THR A 64 50.51 2.18 -2.65
C THR A 64 50.55 2.94 -3.98
N SER A 65 51.01 4.18 -3.91
CA SER A 65 51.48 5.00 -5.04
C SER A 65 52.91 4.65 -5.48
N ALA A 66 53.21 5.05 -6.72
CA ALA A 66 54.51 5.30 -7.40
C ALA A 66 54.74 4.35 -8.60
N GLU A 67 55.22 4.74 -9.78
CA GLU A 67 55.59 6.03 -10.40
C GLU A 67 55.98 5.75 -11.88
N SER A 68 55.88 6.80 -12.72
CA SER A 68 56.65 7.05 -13.96
C SER A 68 56.35 6.32 -15.28
N GLY A 69 56.15 7.13 -16.32
CA GLY A 69 56.16 6.73 -17.72
C GLY A 69 55.68 7.82 -18.69
N SER A 70 56.47 8.89 -18.85
CA SER A 70 56.31 9.95 -19.86
C SER A 70 56.48 9.41 -21.30
N THR A 71 55.74 9.91 -22.30
CA THR A 71 56.25 10.45 -23.60
C THR A 71 55.11 10.79 -24.60
N ASN A 72 54.98 12.10 -24.87
CA ASN A 72 54.63 12.83 -26.10
C ASN A 72 53.69 12.30 -27.23
N SER A 73 52.71 13.19 -27.53
CA SER A 73 52.35 13.80 -28.83
C SER A 73 52.03 12.92 -30.05
N LYS A 74 50.77 13.05 -30.52
CA LYS A 74 50.53 13.57 -31.87
C LYS A 74 49.14 14.16 -32.05
N THR A 75 49.13 15.48 -32.18
CA THR A 75 48.12 16.31 -32.83
C THR A 75 47.85 15.79 -34.24
N LEU A 76 46.58 15.64 -34.60
CA LEU A 76 46.13 15.76 -35.98
C LEU A 76 44.83 16.55 -36.01
N THR A 77 45.03 17.84 -36.22
CA THR A 77 44.08 18.83 -36.70
C THR A 77 43.46 18.36 -38.01
N THR A 78 42.14 18.38 -38.11
CA THR A 78 41.45 18.65 -39.38
C THR A 78 40.29 19.59 -39.06
N SER A 79 40.56 20.87 -39.29
CA SER A 79 39.61 21.97 -39.40
C SER A 79 39.38 22.14 -40.91
N VAL A 80 38.16 22.19 -41.42
CA VAL A 80 37.40 23.37 -41.90
C VAL A 80 36.38 22.71 -42.86
N GLU A 81 35.08 22.96 -42.81
CA GLU A 81 34.51 24.19 -43.36
C GLU A 81 33.08 24.47 -42.88
N THR A 82 32.91 25.73 -42.55
CA THR A 82 31.71 26.46 -42.17
C THR A 82 30.68 26.45 -43.31
N SER A 83 29.42 26.18 -42.98
CA SER A 83 28.30 26.76 -43.73
C SER A 83 27.31 27.36 -42.74
N THR A 84 27.27 28.69 -42.81
CA THR A 84 26.44 29.58 -42.02
C THR A 84 24.97 29.44 -42.41
N THR A 85 24.09 29.12 -41.47
CA THR A 85 22.70 29.61 -41.49
C THR A 85 22.19 29.81 -40.05
N LYS A 86 21.48 30.91 -39.84
CA LYS A 86 20.99 31.52 -38.58
C LYS A 86 19.95 30.66 -37.81
N PRO A 87 19.59 31.03 -36.56
CA PRO A 87 19.35 30.09 -35.47
C PRO A 87 17.92 29.54 -35.47
N VAL A 88 17.79 28.25 -35.16
CA VAL A 88 16.54 27.69 -34.63
C VAL A 88 16.77 27.39 -33.16
N THR A 89 16.09 28.20 -32.36
CA THR A 89 15.90 28.15 -30.92
C THR A 89 15.71 26.73 -30.39
N SER A 90 16.51 26.41 -29.36
CA SER A 90 16.23 25.56 -28.20
C SER A 90 15.37 24.32 -28.43
N LYS A 91 16.01 23.17 -28.67
CA LYS A 91 15.45 21.88 -28.27
C LYS A 91 15.83 21.68 -26.80
N ASN A 92 14.94 22.09 -25.91
CA ASN A 92 15.05 21.85 -24.47
C ASN A 92 15.30 20.35 -24.27
N THR A 93 16.42 20.02 -23.65
CA THR A 93 16.72 18.69 -23.11
C THR A 93 15.54 18.23 -22.27
N SER A 94 15.12 16.97 -22.45
CA SER A 94 14.13 16.31 -21.61
C SER A 94 14.50 16.52 -20.14
N GLN A 95 13.81 17.44 -19.47
CA GLN A 95 13.96 17.67 -18.05
C GLN A 95 13.37 16.44 -17.37
N ASP A 96 14.16 15.74 -16.55
CA ASP A 96 13.68 14.62 -15.72
C ASP A 96 12.55 15.14 -14.82
N ARG A 97 11.31 14.79 -15.18
CA ARG A 97 10.10 15.34 -14.52
C ARG A 97 9.89 14.71 -13.15
N CYS A 98 10.49 13.54 -12.93
CA CYS A 98 10.50 12.82 -11.67
C CYS A 98 11.60 13.29 -10.70
N GLY A 99 12.48 14.18 -11.14
CA GLY A 99 13.49 14.83 -10.31
C GLY A 99 12.92 16.07 -9.58
N ALA A 100 13.59 17.21 -9.75
CA ALA A 100 13.29 18.43 -9.01
C ALA A 100 11.83 18.91 -9.13
N ALA A 101 11.19 18.70 -10.28
CA ALA A 101 9.80 19.09 -10.49
C ALA A 101 8.83 18.27 -9.63
N ALA A 102 9.05 16.95 -9.51
CA ALA A 102 8.25 16.12 -8.61
C ALA A 102 8.55 16.44 -7.13
N GLU A 103 9.80 16.77 -6.80
CA GLU A 103 10.18 17.12 -5.43
C GLU A 103 9.49 18.40 -4.93
N GLU A 104 9.28 19.37 -5.81
CA GLU A 104 8.51 20.59 -5.49
C GLU A 104 7.10 20.26 -5.00
N ILE A 105 6.39 19.36 -5.71
CA ILE A 105 5.07 18.88 -5.29
C ILE A 105 5.13 18.10 -3.98
N ARG A 106 6.14 17.24 -3.81
CA ARG A 106 6.30 16.42 -2.60
C ARG A 106 6.49 17.27 -1.35
N ASN A 107 7.19 18.40 -1.44
CA ASN A 107 7.44 19.27 -0.29
C ASN A 107 6.17 19.86 0.34
N ASP A 108 5.09 19.98 -0.44
CA ASP A 108 3.79 20.48 0.05
C ASP A 108 2.92 19.39 0.69
N ILE A 109 3.33 18.11 0.59
CA ILE A 109 2.59 16.97 1.09
C ILE A 109 3.27 16.43 2.35
N PRO A 110 2.56 16.30 3.49
CA PRO A 110 3.13 15.69 4.68
C PRO A 110 3.54 14.23 4.42
N ARG A 111 4.79 13.88 4.76
CA ARG A 111 5.37 12.52 4.63
C ARG A 111 5.01 11.85 3.29
N PRO A 112 5.50 12.40 2.17
CA PRO A 112 5.10 11.98 0.83
C PRO A 112 5.82 10.69 0.41
N MET A 113 5.04 9.71 -0.03
CA MET A 113 5.50 8.50 -0.69
C MET A 113 5.20 8.61 -2.18
N THR A 114 6.21 8.39 -3.03
CA THR A 114 6.02 8.30 -4.47
C THR A 114 5.66 6.86 -4.82
N LEU A 115 4.44 6.66 -5.30
CA LEU A 115 3.94 5.34 -5.72
C LEU A 115 4.26 5.09 -7.20
N LEU A 116 4.20 6.13 -8.02
CA LEU A 116 4.61 6.08 -9.43
C LEU A 116 5.08 7.46 -9.90
N CYS A 117 6.09 7.49 -10.75
CA CYS A 117 6.41 8.64 -11.58
C CYS A 117 6.93 8.17 -12.94
N ASN A 118 6.29 8.59 -14.04
CA ASN A 118 6.63 8.14 -15.39
C ASN A 118 6.59 9.26 -16.44
N ASP A 119 7.20 10.41 -16.15
CA ASP A 119 7.23 11.62 -17.00
C ASP A 119 5.86 12.21 -17.39
N GLU A 120 4.77 11.45 -17.43
CA GLU A 120 3.42 11.93 -17.76
C GLU A 120 2.52 11.96 -16.53
N TRP A 121 2.72 11.00 -15.62
CA TRP A 121 1.97 10.87 -14.39
C TRP A 121 2.88 10.87 -13.17
N LEU A 122 2.38 11.49 -12.10
CA LEU A 122 2.96 11.44 -10.77
C LEU A 122 1.85 11.05 -9.79
N TYR A 123 2.04 9.93 -9.11
CA TYR A 123 1.12 9.38 -8.13
C TYR A 123 1.79 9.33 -6.76
N LEU A 124 1.22 10.07 -5.81
CA LEU A 124 1.74 10.22 -4.46
C LEU A 124 0.69 9.79 -3.43
N ALA A 125 1.19 9.35 -2.27
CA ALA A 125 0.38 9.13 -1.08
C ALA A 125 1.07 9.73 0.15
N THR A 126 0.32 9.94 1.22
CA THR A 126 0.91 10.26 2.53
C THR A 126 1.08 9.00 3.36
N GLU A 127 2.28 8.81 3.91
CA GLU A 127 2.62 7.68 4.76
C GLU A 127 1.66 7.56 5.96
N ASN A 128 1.17 6.33 6.20
CA ASN A 128 0.20 5.98 7.24
C ASN A 128 -1.12 6.76 7.14
N SER A 129 -1.61 6.99 5.92
CA SER A 129 -2.89 7.66 5.67
C SER A 129 -3.61 7.12 4.43
N SER A 130 -4.87 7.48 4.25
CA SER A 130 -5.67 7.25 3.03
C SER A 130 -5.65 8.46 2.08
N SER A 131 -4.65 9.34 2.19
CA SER A 131 -4.53 10.52 1.32
C SER A 131 -3.73 10.19 0.07
N PHE A 132 -4.40 10.30 -1.08
CA PHE A 132 -3.85 10.05 -2.40
C PHE A 132 -3.87 11.33 -3.25
N TYR A 133 -2.84 11.51 -4.08
CA TYR A 133 -2.68 12.67 -4.94
C TYR A 133 -2.19 12.22 -6.32
N LEU A 134 -2.92 12.60 -7.35
CA LEU A 134 -2.59 12.28 -8.74
C LEU A 134 -2.30 13.57 -9.49
N PHE A 135 -1.27 13.56 -10.33
CA PHE A 135 -0.86 14.69 -11.15
C PHE A 135 -0.53 14.24 -12.57
N THR A 136 -0.73 15.16 -13.52
CA THR A 136 -0.33 15.00 -14.91
C THR A 136 0.65 16.10 -15.30
N TRP A 137 1.54 15.83 -16.25
CA TRP A 137 2.49 16.83 -16.70
C TRP A 137 1.84 17.86 -17.62
N GLY A 138 1.74 19.11 -17.16
CA GLY A 138 1.15 20.24 -17.92
C GLY A 138 2.09 20.89 -18.94
N GLY A 139 3.28 20.32 -19.16
CA GLY A 139 4.31 20.85 -20.07
C GLY A 139 5.44 21.60 -19.36
N ALA A 140 5.13 22.33 -18.29
CA ALA A 140 6.11 23.07 -17.47
C ALA A 140 6.14 22.62 -16.01
N GLU A 141 5.01 22.18 -15.46
CA GLU A 141 4.86 21.76 -14.07
C GLU A 141 3.85 20.61 -13.96
N TRP A 142 3.89 19.93 -12.82
CA TRP A 142 2.89 18.93 -12.45
C TRP A 142 1.57 19.62 -12.10
N THR A 143 0.51 19.22 -12.80
CA THR A 143 -0.84 19.75 -12.59
C THR A 143 -1.68 18.71 -11.84
N PRO A 144 -2.38 19.09 -10.75
CA PRO A 144 -3.27 18.17 -10.04
C PRO A 144 -4.33 17.58 -10.98
N TYR A 145 -4.43 16.26 -10.98
CA TYR A 145 -5.47 15.52 -11.67
C TYR A 145 -6.69 15.39 -10.74
N LYS A 146 -7.76 16.10 -11.08
CA LYS A 146 -8.94 16.29 -10.22
C LYS A 146 -9.63 14.96 -9.93
N ASN A 147 -10.01 14.71 -8.68
CA ASN A 147 -10.85 13.57 -8.31
C ASN A 147 -12.30 13.75 -8.79
N ASP A 148 -13.01 12.65 -9.02
CA ASP A 148 -14.40 12.65 -9.51
C ASP A 148 -15.41 12.69 -8.38
N GLY A 149 -15.04 12.14 -7.24
CA GLY A 149 -15.89 12.11 -6.07
C GLY A 149 -15.10 11.96 -4.78
N VAL A 150 -15.86 11.93 -3.70
CA VAL A 150 -15.39 11.55 -2.38
C VAL A 150 -16.36 10.49 -1.90
N ASP A 151 -15.84 9.38 -1.40
CA ASP A 151 -16.67 8.36 -0.77
C ASP A 151 -17.27 8.93 0.53
N ASP A 152 -18.60 8.96 0.63
CA ASP A 152 -19.32 9.60 1.75
C ASP A 152 -19.06 8.91 3.10
N THR A 153 -18.61 7.65 3.09
CA THR A 153 -18.39 6.87 4.32
C THR A 153 -16.97 6.99 4.86
N THR A 154 -15.99 7.06 3.97
CA THR A 154 -14.55 7.09 4.30
C THR A 154 -13.93 8.48 4.13
N SER A 155 -14.64 9.40 3.48
CA SER A 155 -14.12 10.72 3.05
C SER A 155 -12.87 10.63 2.16
N VAL A 156 -12.63 9.46 1.56
CA VAL A 156 -11.50 9.22 0.64
C VAL A 156 -11.87 9.73 -0.75
N LYS A 157 -10.95 10.43 -1.40
CA LYS A 157 -11.12 10.88 -2.79
C LYS A 157 -11.11 9.67 -3.73
N CYS A 158 -11.97 9.71 -4.74
CA CYS A 158 -12.08 8.65 -5.73
C CYS A 158 -11.96 9.19 -7.16
N TRP A 159 -11.56 8.33 -8.09
CA TRP A 159 -11.42 8.66 -9.51
C TRP A 159 -12.23 7.69 -10.39
N ASP A 160 -12.81 8.20 -11.47
CA ASP A 160 -13.52 7.44 -12.49
C ASP A 160 -12.52 6.63 -13.33
N ALA A 161 -12.77 5.32 -13.43
CA ALA A 161 -11.86 4.39 -14.09
C ALA A 161 -11.80 4.60 -15.61
N ASP A 162 -12.93 4.90 -16.23
CA ASP A 162 -13.04 5.11 -17.67
C ASP A 162 -12.32 6.39 -18.09
N ARG A 163 -12.39 7.44 -17.27
CA ARG A 163 -11.66 8.69 -17.49
C ARG A 163 -10.16 8.51 -17.34
N LEU A 164 -9.71 7.82 -16.28
CA LEU A 164 -8.28 7.48 -16.13
C LEU A 164 -7.76 6.72 -17.35
N LYS A 165 -8.54 5.75 -17.85
CA LYS A 165 -8.20 4.99 -19.06
C LYS A 165 -8.18 5.87 -20.31
N ALA A 166 -9.18 6.74 -20.49
CA ALA A 166 -9.25 7.66 -21.63
C ALA A 166 -8.06 8.63 -21.68
N ASP A 167 -7.55 9.02 -20.51
CA ASP A 167 -6.39 9.89 -20.37
C ASP A 167 -5.05 9.16 -20.40
N ASN A 168 -5.05 7.83 -20.65
CA ASN A 168 -3.86 6.97 -20.68
C ASN A 168 -3.13 6.89 -19.34
N ALA A 169 -3.88 6.85 -18.23
CA ALA A 169 -3.30 6.54 -16.92
C ALA A 169 -2.66 5.13 -16.93
N PRO A 170 -1.46 4.97 -16.37
CA PRO A 170 -0.84 3.68 -16.16
C PRO A 170 -1.73 2.70 -15.40
N THR A 171 -1.67 1.42 -15.77
CA THR A 171 -2.46 0.37 -15.10
C THR A 171 -2.13 0.24 -13.62
N GLN A 172 -0.91 0.60 -13.20
CA GLN A 172 -0.53 0.65 -11.79
C GLN A 172 -1.34 1.70 -11.00
N ILE A 173 -1.65 2.85 -11.61
CA ILE A 173 -2.53 3.85 -10.97
C ILE A 173 -3.93 3.29 -10.86
N THR A 174 -4.50 2.75 -11.96
CA THR A 174 -5.87 2.25 -11.95
C THR A 174 -6.08 1.02 -11.06
N GLY A 175 -5.01 0.28 -10.72
CA GLY A 175 -5.08 -0.86 -9.81
C GLY A 175 -4.95 -0.50 -8.31
N ASP A 176 -4.29 0.61 -8.00
CA ASP A 176 -3.94 0.99 -6.62
C ASP A 176 -4.70 2.22 -6.09
N ILE A 177 -5.30 3.03 -6.96
CA ILE A 177 -6.03 4.24 -6.56
C ILE A 177 -7.48 3.92 -6.20
N PRO A 178 -8.08 4.60 -5.19
CA PRO A 178 -9.52 4.44 -4.94
C PRO A 178 -10.33 4.89 -6.16
N LEU A 179 -11.10 3.98 -6.73
CA LEU A 179 -12.02 4.28 -7.82
C LEU A 179 -13.35 4.75 -7.28
N CYS A 180 -14.02 5.63 -8.01
CA CYS A 180 -15.39 5.96 -7.66
C CYS A 180 -16.25 4.74 -7.94
N ALA A 181 -17.25 4.52 -7.08
CA ALA A 181 -18.19 3.43 -7.26
C ALA A 181 -19.01 3.67 -8.53
N ASP A 182 -18.47 3.26 -9.67
CA ASP A 182 -19.21 3.07 -10.89
C ASP A 182 -19.86 1.69 -10.78
N SER A 183 -21.16 1.62 -11.04
CA SER A 183 -21.97 0.38 -11.05
C SER A 183 -21.44 -0.73 -11.98
N THR A 184 -20.30 -0.51 -12.63
CA THR A 184 -19.53 -1.41 -13.50
C THR A 184 -18.48 -2.24 -12.75
N GLU A 185 -17.93 -1.77 -11.61
CA GLU A 185 -17.10 -2.64 -10.73
C GLU A 185 -17.91 -3.80 -10.14
N ASN A 186 -19.24 -3.61 -10.05
CA ASN A 186 -20.16 -4.67 -9.65
C ASN A 186 -20.32 -5.77 -10.70
N ILE A 187 -19.79 -5.68 -11.93
CA ILE A 187 -19.96 -6.77 -12.92
C ILE A 187 -18.75 -7.73 -12.88
N GLU A 188 -17.51 -7.25 -12.89
CA GLU A 188 -16.33 -8.12 -12.81
C GLU A 188 -16.12 -8.72 -11.40
N ALA A 189 -16.45 -7.96 -10.33
CA ALA A 189 -16.46 -8.49 -8.97
C ALA A 189 -17.63 -9.45 -8.73
N GLN A 190 -18.80 -9.27 -9.36
CA GLN A 190 -19.90 -10.26 -9.28
C GLN A 190 -19.58 -11.55 -10.03
N GLU A 191 -18.90 -11.48 -11.18
CA GLU A 191 -18.46 -12.70 -11.90
C GLU A 191 -17.35 -13.44 -11.14
N THR A 192 -16.50 -12.71 -10.41
CA THR A 192 -15.43 -13.32 -9.62
C THR A 192 -15.94 -13.88 -8.29
N CYS A 193 -16.88 -13.18 -7.63
CA CYS A 193 -17.47 -13.55 -6.33
C CYS A 193 -18.83 -14.22 -6.50
N ASP A 194 -18.89 -15.21 -7.38
CA ASP A 194 -20.08 -15.95 -7.81
C ASP A 194 -20.49 -17.09 -6.84
N GLY A 195 -19.86 -17.16 -5.65
CA GLY A 195 -20.08 -18.21 -4.66
C GLY A 195 -19.33 -19.51 -4.92
N ARG A 196 -18.47 -19.60 -5.94
CA ARG A 196 -17.65 -20.79 -6.15
C ARG A 196 -16.64 -20.98 -5.02
N TYR A 197 -16.25 -22.23 -4.81
CA TYR A 197 -15.25 -22.61 -3.83
C TYR A 197 -13.87 -22.67 -4.46
N ILE A 198 -12.89 -22.15 -3.73
CA ILE A 198 -11.48 -22.24 -4.08
C ILE A 198 -10.69 -22.85 -2.92
N LEU A 199 -9.60 -23.54 -3.24
CA LEU A 199 -8.60 -23.93 -2.26
C LEU A 199 -7.41 -22.99 -2.35
N ILE A 200 -7.18 -22.19 -1.31
CA ILE A 200 -5.99 -21.35 -1.18
C ILE A 200 -4.85 -22.22 -0.63
N VAL A 201 -3.82 -22.43 -1.43
CA VAL A 201 -2.65 -23.27 -1.09
C VAL A 201 -1.43 -22.46 -0.64
N ASP A 202 -1.34 -21.19 -1.05
CA ASP A 202 -0.32 -20.25 -0.58
C ASP A 202 -0.88 -18.81 -0.63
N SER A 203 -0.29 -17.91 0.15
CA SER A 203 -0.61 -16.48 0.18
C SER A 203 0.65 -15.68 -0.11
N LEU A 204 0.69 -14.98 -1.23
CA LEU A 204 1.80 -14.12 -1.59
C LEU A 204 1.65 -12.80 -0.82
N LEU A 205 2.72 -12.37 -0.17
CA LEU A 205 2.77 -11.11 0.58
C LEU A 205 3.69 -10.14 -0.13
N VAL A 206 3.11 -9.14 -0.80
CA VAL A 206 3.84 -8.21 -1.66
C VAL A 206 3.81 -6.81 -1.02
N PRO A 207 4.97 -6.19 -0.76
CA PRO A 207 5.00 -4.81 -0.29
C PRO A 207 4.31 -3.88 -1.28
N TYR A 208 3.64 -2.84 -0.78
CA TYR A 208 3.03 -1.83 -1.65
C TYR A 208 4.08 -1.17 -2.55
N GLY A 209 3.77 -1.03 -3.84
CA GLY A 209 4.67 -0.46 -4.85
C GLY A 209 5.68 -1.44 -5.44
N GLU A 210 5.69 -2.70 -5.00
CA GLU A 210 6.52 -3.77 -5.58
C GLU A 210 5.71 -4.67 -6.53
N SER A 211 6.40 -5.27 -7.51
CA SER A 211 5.78 -6.21 -8.45
C SER A 211 5.58 -7.59 -7.79
N PRO A 212 4.42 -8.24 -7.96
CA PRO A 212 4.18 -9.58 -7.42
C PRO A 212 4.93 -10.69 -8.17
N GLN A 213 5.60 -10.39 -9.29
CA GLN A 213 6.06 -11.42 -10.24
C GLN A 213 7.02 -12.45 -9.63
N SER A 214 7.95 -12.03 -8.76
CA SER A 214 8.89 -12.94 -8.11
C SER A 214 8.19 -13.97 -7.21
N GLU A 215 7.17 -13.54 -6.47
CA GLU A 215 6.36 -14.41 -5.63
C GLU A 215 5.44 -15.32 -6.46
N ILE A 216 4.90 -14.81 -7.57
CA ILE A 216 4.13 -15.62 -8.53
C ILE A 216 5.00 -16.72 -9.12
N ASP A 217 6.24 -16.40 -9.54
CA ASP A 217 7.17 -17.38 -10.09
C ASP A 217 7.56 -18.43 -9.04
N ARG A 218 7.82 -18.01 -7.80
CA ARG A 218 8.06 -18.92 -6.67
C ARG A 218 6.92 -19.90 -6.50
N VAL A 219 5.68 -19.40 -6.42
CA VAL A 219 4.49 -20.22 -6.18
C VAL A 219 4.21 -21.16 -7.35
N LYS A 220 4.28 -20.68 -8.60
CA LYS A 220 4.07 -21.52 -9.79
C LYS A 220 5.16 -22.57 -10.00
N SER A 221 6.36 -22.36 -9.46
CA SER A 221 7.42 -23.38 -9.46
C SER A 221 7.12 -24.55 -8.51
N HIS A 222 6.29 -24.32 -7.48
CA HIS A 222 5.94 -25.31 -6.47
C HIS A 222 4.57 -25.96 -6.70
N TYR A 223 3.60 -25.19 -7.19
CA TYR A 223 2.24 -25.62 -7.48
C TYR A 223 1.94 -25.50 -8.98
N ALA A 224 1.84 -26.65 -9.66
CA ALA A 224 1.47 -26.69 -11.07
C ALA A 224 0.01 -26.24 -11.27
N GLU A 225 -0.27 -25.49 -12.32
CA GLU A 225 -1.63 -25.04 -12.71
C GLU A 225 -2.35 -24.17 -11.66
N VAL A 226 -1.62 -23.64 -10.68
CA VAL A 226 -2.19 -22.75 -9.67
C VAL A 226 -2.56 -21.39 -10.28
N ASN A 227 -3.73 -20.90 -9.91
CA ASN A 227 -4.20 -19.57 -10.26
C ASN A 227 -3.79 -18.56 -9.20
N ILE A 228 -3.63 -17.30 -9.59
CA ILE A 228 -3.33 -16.19 -8.68
C ILE A 228 -4.46 -15.17 -8.78
N MET A 229 -4.97 -14.73 -7.63
CA MET A 229 -6.00 -13.69 -7.54
C MET A 229 -5.62 -12.70 -6.43
N PRO A 230 -5.75 -11.38 -6.66
CA PRO A 230 -5.51 -10.40 -5.60
C PRO A 230 -6.55 -10.57 -4.48
N GLY A 231 -6.12 -10.32 -3.24
CA GLY A 231 -6.98 -10.42 -2.06
C GLY A 231 -8.09 -9.37 -2.00
N THR A 232 -8.05 -8.38 -2.89
CA THR A 232 -9.10 -7.38 -3.10
C THR A 232 -10.23 -7.89 -4.00
N ALA A 233 -10.07 -9.04 -4.67
CA ALA A 233 -11.05 -9.53 -5.65
C ALA A 233 -12.42 -9.85 -5.05
N CYS A 234 -12.44 -10.39 -3.83
CA CYS A 234 -13.67 -10.68 -3.07
C CYS A 234 -13.47 -10.37 -1.59
N SER A 235 -14.51 -9.91 -0.89
CA SER A 235 -14.42 -9.56 0.53
C SER A 235 -14.10 -10.76 1.43
N SER A 236 -14.44 -11.97 0.97
CA SER A 236 -14.06 -13.27 1.56
C SER A 236 -12.56 -13.60 1.46
N LEU A 237 -11.80 -12.82 0.68
CA LEU A 237 -10.34 -12.85 0.64
C LEU A 237 -9.77 -11.73 1.50
N ARG A 238 -8.57 -11.97 2.03
CA ARG A 238 -7.84 -10.93 2.77
C ARG A 238 -7.08 -10.09 1.78
N SER A 239 -7.31 -8.78 1.78
CA SER A 239 -6.58 -7.83 0.92
C SER A 239 -5.19 -7.50 1.45
N GLU A 240 -4.99 -7.55 2.78
CA GLU A 240 -3.74 -7.15 3.42
C GLU A 240 -3.36 -8.05 4.60
N HIS A 241 -2.05 -8.20 4.82
CA HIS A 241 -1.48 -8.77 6.03
C HIS A 241 -0.14 -8.09 6.36
N GLU A 242 0.00 -7.59 7.60
CA GLU A 242 1.21 -6.91 8.08
C GLU A 242 1.70 -5.75 7.17
N GLY A 243 0.76 -4.96 6.62
CA GLY A 243 1.09 -3.84 5.73
C GLY A 243 1.55 -4.27 4.32
N LYS A 244 1.33 -5.53 3.93
CA LYS A 244 1.62 -6.06 2.59
C LYS A 244 0.33 -6.47 1.89
N GLN A 245 0.27 -6.23 0.59
CA GLN A 245 -0.79 -6.74 -0.28
C GLN A 245 -0.76 -8.27 -0.29
N VAL A 246 -1.94 -8.89 -0.20
CA VAL A 246 -2.08 -10.34 -0.23
C VAL A 246 -2.61 -10.77 -1.59
N TYR A 247 -2.01 -11.81 -2.18
CA TYR A 247 -2.57 -12.52 -3.33
C TYR A 247 -2.79 -13.98 -2.96
N ALA A 248 -3.96 -14.51 -3.29
CA ALA A 248 -4.29 -15.92 -3.09
C ALA A 248 -3.76 -16.75 -4.26
N ALA A 249 -2.93 -17.75 -3.94
CA ALA A 249 -2.62 -18.83 -4.86
C ALA A 249 -3.60 -19.98 -4.66
N TYR A 250 -4.38 -20.33 -5.68
CA TYR A 250 -5.53 -21.19 -5.50
C TYR A 250 -5.79 -22.20 -6.63
N TYR A 251 -6.52 -23.25 -6.29
CA TYR A 251 -7.21 -24.14 -7.22
C TYR A 251 -8.71 -23.88 -7.18
N ASP A 252 -9.36 -23.88 -8.35
CA ASP A 252 -10.81 -23.72 -8.47
C ASP A 252 -11.51 -25.07 -8.28
N ALA A 253 -12.54 -25.09 -7.42
CA ALA A 253 -13.35 -26.28 -7.15
C ALA A 253 -14.80 -26.14 -7.67
N GLY A 254 -15.12 -25.04 -8.35
CA GLY A 254 -16.48 -24.67 -8.71
C GLY A 254 -17.41 -24.60 -7.50
N HIS A 255 -18.70 -24.86 -7.69
CA HIS A 255 -19.70 -24.76 -6.62
C HIS A 255 -19.88 -26.04 -5.79
N SER A 256 -18.83 -26.86 -5.65
CA SER A 256 -18.88 -28.13 -4.89
C SER A 256 -18.01 -28.10 -3.63
N VAL A 257 -18.65 -28.17 -2.46
CA VAL A 257 -17.96 -28.32 -1.17
C VAL A 257 -17.15 -29.63 -1.15
N ASP A 258 -17.72 -30.72 -1.64
CA ASP A 258 -17.01 -32.00 -1.69
C ASP A 258 -15.72 -31.92 -2.52
N GLU A 259 -15.73 -31.17 -3.62
CA GLU A 259 -14.55 -31.01 -4.47
C GLU A 259 -13.47 -30.16 -3.80
N VAL A 260 -13.83 -29.04 -3.17
CA VAL A 260 -12.84 -28.22 -2.45
C VAL A 260 -12.25 -28.96 -1.25
N CYS A 261 -13.05 -29.78 -0.56
CA CYS A 261 -12.55 -30.60 0.54
C CYS A 261 -11.65 -31.75 0.09
N LYS A 262 -11.89 -32.34 -1.10
CA LYS A 262 -10.94 -33.29 -1.71
C LYS A 262 -9.62 -32.62 -2.06
N LEU A 263 -9.67 -31.41 -2.63
CA LEU A 263 -8.47 -30.63 -2.92
C LEU A 263 -7.72 -30.33 -1.61
N LYS A 264 -8.40 -29.88 -0.56
CA LYS A 264 -7.80 -29.59 0.76
C LYS A 264 -7.16 -30.84 1.37
N ALA A 265 -7.82 -31.99 1.28
CA ALA A 265 -7.26 -33.26 1.74
C ALA A 265 -6.00 -33.67 0.96
N ARG A 266 -5.88 -33.27 -0.31
CA ARG A 266 -4.71 -33.57 -1.17
C ARG A 266 -3.56 -32.59 -0.97
N TYR A 267 -3.83 -31.29 -0.92
CA TYR A 267 -2.82 -30.24 -0.98
C TYR A 267 -2.62 -29.49 0.35
N GLY A 268 -3.48 -29.70 1.35
CA GLY A 268 -3.54 -28.86 2.54
C GLY A 268 -4.20 -27.52 2.23
N GLY A 269 -3.81 -26.45 2.94
CA GLY A 269 -4.31 -25.09 2.69
C GLY A 269 -5.65 -24.77 3.35
N ASN A 270 -6.31 -23.70 2.89
CA ASN A 270 -7.58 -23.20 3.42
C ASN A 270 -8.60 -23.08 2.29
N ALA A 271 -9.75 -23.75 2.44
CA ALA A 271 -10.84 -23.63 1.49
C ALA A 271 -11.68 -22.38 1.79
N ARG A 272 -12.21 -21.76 0.74
CA ARG A 272 -13.06 -20.56 0.83
C ARG A 272 -14.12 -20.55 -0.24
N SER A 273 -15.28 -19.97 0.07
CA SER A 273 -16.23 -19.51 -0.94
C SER A 273 -15.85 -18.09 -1.36
N LEU A 274 -15.89 -17.82 -2.67
CA LEU A 274 -15.74 -16.47 -3.21
C LEU A 274 -17.06 -15.72 -3.09
N ASN A 275 -17.18 -14.92 -2.03
CA ASN A 275 -18.36 -14.11 -1.72
C ASN A 275 -17.98 -12.68 -1.25
N ASN A 276 -18.99 -11.83 -1.12
CA ASN A 276 -18.86 -10.44 -0.68
C ASN A 276 -19.30 -10.18 0.77
N ASP A 277 -19.43 -11.23 1.58
CA ASP A 277 -19.95 -11.15 2.96
C ASP A 277 -18.83 -11.08 4.01
N ALA A 278 -17.57 -10.95 3.57
CA ALA A 278 -16.38 -11.08 4.42
C ALA A 278 -16.37 -12.38 5.24
N ASP A 279 -16.99 -13.44 4.70
CA ASP A 279 -16.99 -14.75 5.32
C ASP A 279 -15.64 -15.43 5.08
N PHE A 280 -14.93 -15.64 6.18
CA PHE A 280 -13.64 -16.29 6.22
C PHE A 280 -13.72 -17.74 6.72
N SER A 281 -14.88 -18.38 6.64
CA SER A 281 -15.06 -19.76 7.08
C SER A 281 -14.43 -20.74 6.09
N ASP A 282 -13.83 -21.80 6.64
CA ASP A 282 -13.45 -22.97 5.85
C ASP A 282 -14.66 -23.92 5.78
N PRO A 283 -15.16 -24.28 4.59
CA PRO A 283 -16.32 -25.17 4.46
C PRO A 283 -15.98 -26.65 4.73
N CYS A 284 -14.69 -26.96 4.93
CA CYS A 284 -14.16 -28.25 5.34
C CYS A 284 -13.65 -28.15 6.80
#